data_AF-A0A8T6P2N3-F1
#
_entry.id   AF-A0A8T6P2N3-F1
#
_cell.length_a   1.000
_cell.length_b   1.000
_cell.length_c   1.000
_cell.angle_alpha   90.00
_cell.angle_beta   90.00
_cell.angle_gamma   90.00
#
_symmetry.space_group_name_H-M   'P 1'
#
loop_
_entity.id
_entity.type
_entity.pdbx_description
1 polymer ?
#
loop_
_entity_poly.entity_id
_entity_poly.type
_entity_poly.pdbx_seq_one_letter_code
_entity_poly.pdbx_strand_id
1 'polypeptide(L)'
;MSQFERLPILSLLLLSLALVACNEPEVSTLATPPRVGGEEGFVTFVVDGDTVDVAIQGEVFRVRYIGVDTPESNEPCFDEATAANAQLVAGQNVTLVRDVSDTDQFGRLLRYVYVGTVFV
;
A
#
# COMPACT_ATOMS: atom_id res chain seq x y z
N MET A 1 73.74 -20.31 -32.99
CA MET A 1 73.81 -19.25 -31.95
C MET A 1 72.70 -18.26 -32.27
N SER A 2 71.73 -17.92 -31.44
CA SER A 2 71.64 -17.97 -29.98
C SER A 2 70.15 -17.90 -29.58
N GLN A 3 69.76 -18.76 -28.65
CA GLN A 3 68.75 -18.65 -27.56
C GLN A 3 67.56 -17.68 -27.73
N PHE A 4 66.30 -18.14 -27.75
CA PHE A 4 65.46 -18.55 -26.60
C PHE A 4 65.41 -17.52 -25.45
N GLU A 5 64.22 -16.93 -25.22
CA GLU A 5 63.59 -16.54 -23.93
C GLU A 5 62.33 -15.70 -24.22
N ARG A 6 61.13 -16.27 -24.36
CA ARG A 6 60.08 -16.54 -23.35
C ARG A 6 59.65 -15.34 -22.47
N LEU A 7 58.53 -14.69 -22.89
CA LEU A 7 57.35 -14.16 -22.14
C LEU A 7 57.54 -13.23 -20.90
N PRO A 8 56.57 -12.33 -20.52
CA PRO A 8 55.12 -12.57 -20.51
C PRO A 8 54.20 -11.46 -21.07
N ILE A 9 53.14 -11.96 -21.69
CA ILE A 9 51.86 -11.30 -21.98
C ILE A 9 51.13 -11.14 -20.62
N LEU A 10 51.07 -9.95 -20.00
CA LEU A 10 49.97 -9.67 -19.03
C LEU A 10 49.78 -8.22 -18.54
N SER A 11 50.69 -7.26 -18.73
CA SER A 11 50.73 -6.13 -17.78
C SER A 11 50.28 -4.74 -18.26
N LEU A 12 49.40 -4.56 -19.25
CA LEU A 12 48.89 -3.19 -19.53
C LEU A 12 47.52 -3.15 -20.21
N LEU A 13 46.47 -3.55 -19.48
CA LEU A 13 45.07 -3.31 -19.87
C LEU A 13 44.32 -2.57 -18.77
N LEU A 14 44.86 -1.43 -18.32
CA LEU A 14 44.31 -0.69 -17.18
C LEU A 14 44.49 0.83 -17.32
N LEU A 15 44.27 1.44 -18.50
CA LEU A 15 44.11 2.90 -18.57
C LEU A 15 43.55 3.42 -19.92
N SER A 16 42.23 3.36 -20.13
CA SER A 16 41.46 4.38 -20.89
C SER A 16 40.07 3.88 -21.26
N LEU A 17 39.09 3.99 -20.36
CA LEU A 17 37.73 4.43 -20.73
C LEU A 17 36.95 4.85 -19.48
N ALA A 18 37.51 5.77 -18.71
CA ALA A 18 36.71 6.64 -17.86
C ALA A 18 36.17 7.76 -18.76
N LEU A 19 34.91 8.16 -18.54
CA LEU A 19 34.07 9.11 -19.29
C LEU A 19 33.11 8.50 -20.33
N VAL A 20 32.27 7.57 -19.89
CA VAL A 20 30.84 7.74 -20.21
C VAL A 20 30.24 8.51 -19.04
N ALA A 21 30.19 9.84 -19.16
CA ALA A 21 29.36 10.65 -18.30
C ALA A 21 27.90 10.34 -18.67
N CYS A 22 27.27 9.46 -17.90
CA CYS A 22 25.83 9.36 -17.91
C CYS A 22 25.30 10.68 -17.34
N ASN A 23 24.87 11.59 -18.22
CA ASN A 23 23.93 12.63 -17.81
C ASN A 23 22.65 11.90 -17.41
N GLU A 24 22.42 11.76 -16.11
CA GLU A 24 21.11 11.36 -15.61
C GLU A 24 20.16 12.52 -15.89
N PRO A 25 19.06 12.32 -16.64
CA PRO A 25 18.04 13.34 -16.72
C PRO A 25 17.50 13.51 -15.30
N GLU A 26 17.62 14.73 -14.75
CA GLU A 26 16.95 15.07 -13.50
C GLU A 26 15.45 14.92 -13.75
N VAL A 27 14.91 13.78 -13.32
CA VAL A 27 13.49 13.49 -13.37
C VAL A 27 12.83 14.49 -12.42
N SER A 28 12.29 15.56 -13.02
CA SER A 28 11.44 16.53 -12.35
C SER A 28 10.31 15.76 -11.68
N THR A 29 10.42 15.64 -10.36
CA THR A 29 9.46 14.96 -9.49
C THR A 29 8.19 15.79 -9.47
N LEU A 30 7.30 15.54 -10.44
CA LEU A 30 5.90 15.89 -10.28
C LEU A 30 5.44 15.20 -8.99
N ALA A 31 5.14 16.01 -7.98
CA ALA A 31 4.81 15.57 -6.63
C ALA A 31 3.79 14.43 -6.68
N THR A 32 4.24 13.20 -6.36
CA THR A 32 3.32 12.10 -6.13
C THR A 32 2.36 12.57 -5.04
N PRO A 33 1.03 12.52 -5.26
CA PRO A 33 0.08 12.88 -4.21
C PRO A 33 0.42 12.07 -2.96
N PRO A 34 0.33 12.68 -1.76
CA PRO A 34 0.66 11.99 -0.53
C PRO A 34 -0.13 10.68 -0.47
N ARG A 35 0.59 9.56 -0.41
CA ARG A 35 -0.04 8.25 -0.24
C ARG A 35 -0.13 7.97 1.24
N VAL A 36 -1.31 7.57 1.70
CA VAL A 36 -1.47 6.98 3.03
C VAL A 36 -0.71 5.64 3.01
N GLY A 37 0.15 5.40 4.00
CA GLY A 37 0.87 4.13 4.10
C GLY A 37 -0.06 3.06 4.66
N GLY A 38 -0.34 2.01 3.89
CA GLY A 38 -1.21 0.92 4.32
C GLY A 38 -1.33 -0.18 3.26
N GLU A 39 -2.12 -1.20 3.58
CA GLU A 39 -2.48 -2.26 2.64
C GLU A 39 -3.65 -1.81 1.77
N GLU A 40 -3.59 -2.06 0.47
CA GLU A 40 -4.66 -1.70 -0.46
C GLU A 40 -5.70 -2.83 -0.54
N GLY A 41 -6.96 -2.46 -0.62
CA GLY A 41 -8.07 -3.40 -0.78
C GLY A 41 -9.26 -2.79 -1.51
N PHE A 42 -10.17 -3.64 -1.98
CA PHE A 42 -11.40 -3.22 -2.65
C PHE A 42 -12.62 -3.56 -1.79
N VAL A 43 -13.46 -2.57 -1.49
CA VAL A 43 -14.66 -2.79 -0.67
C VAL A 43 -15.71 -3.53 -1.48
N THR A 44 -15.96 -4.79 -1.10
CA THR A 44 -16.93 -5.67 -1.77
C THR A 44 -18.33 -5.55 -1.18
N PHE A 45 -18.43 -5.22 0.11
CA PHE A 45 -19.71 -5.12 0.80
C PHE A 45 -19.60 -4.19 2.02
N VAL A 46 -20.68 -3.48 2.32
CA VAL A 46 -20.79 -2.61 3.50
C VAL A 46 -21.75 -3.30 4.46
N VAL A 47 -21.24 -3.68 5.62
CA VAL A 47 -22.00 -4.47 6.60
C VAL A 47 -22.88 -3.53 7.42
N ASP A 48 -22.28 -2.47 7.96
CA ASP A 48 -22.93 -1.44 8.77
C ASP A 48 -22.11 -0.14 8.76
N GLY A 49 -22.38 0.76 9.69
CA GLY A 49 -21.76 2.09 9.77
C GLY A 49 -20.26 2.10 10.06
N ASP A 50 -19.67 0.99 10.53
CA ASP A 50 -18.24 0.92 10.88
C ASP A 50 -17.56 -0.41 10.52
N THR A 51 -18.27 -1.26 9.77
CA THR A 51 -17.80 -2.57 9.33
C THR A 51 -18.01 -2.77 7.83
N VAL A 52 -16.97 -3.25 7.15
CA VAL A 52 -16.99 -3.55 5.71
C VAL A 52 -16.30 -4.88 5.41
N ASP A 53 -16.65 -5.49 4.28
CA ASP A 53 -15.88 -6.60 3.72
C ASP A 53 -14.98 -6.08 2.59
N VAL A 54 -13.70 -6.40 2.66
CA VAL A 54 -12.67 -5.92 1.72
C VAL A 54 -11.96 -7.10 1.08
N ALA A 55 -11.90 -7.09 -0.25
CA ALA A 55 -11.05 -7.99 -1.01
C ALA A 55 -9.60 -7.50 -0.96
N ILE A 56 -8.72 -8.33 -0.39
CA ILE A 56 -7.29 -8.10 -0.24
C ILE A 56 -6.59 -9.32 -0.83
N GLN A 57 -5.76 -9.11 -1.86
CA GLN A 57 -4.99 -10.18 -2.52
C GLN A 57 -5.83 -11.40 -2.97
N GLY A 58 -7.11 -11.19 -3.30
CA GLY A 58 -8.03 -12.23 -3.78
C GLY A 58 -8.84 -12.93 -2.69
N GLU A 59 -8.64 -12.59 -1.41
CA GLU A 59 -9.43 -13.09 -0.29
C GLU A 59 -10.26 -11.95 0.33
N VAL A 60 -11.43 -12.28 0.90
CA VAL A 60 -12.33 -11.30 1.51
C VAL A 60 -12.18 -11.33 3.01
N PHE A 61 -11.88 -10.17 3.59
CA PHE A 61 -11.71 -9.98 5.03
C PHE A 61 -12.76 -9.02 5.57
N ARG A 62 -13.32 -9.33 6.74
CA ARG A 62 -14.13 -8.37 7.49
C ARG A 62 -13.23 -7.38 8.20
N VAL A 63 -13.46 -6.10 7.98
CA VAL A 63 -12.72 -4.98 8.56
C VAL A 63 -13.64 -4.19 9.48
N ARG A 64 -13.24 -4.01 10.74
CA ARG A 64 -13.89 -3.14 11.73
C ARG A 64 -13.05 -1.88 11.89
N TYR A 65 -13.70 -0.73 11.81
CA TYR A 65 -13.04 0.56 11.83
C TYR A 65 -12.47 0.86 13.21
N ILE A 66 -11.25 1.37 13.28
CA ILE A 66 -10.66 1.82 14.54
C ILE A 66 -11.16 3.24 14.85
N GLY A 67 -11.67 3.44 16.07
CA GLY A 67 -12.08 4.75 16.57
C GLY A 67 -13.47 5.22 16.12
N VAL A 68 -14.22 4.37 15.41
CA VAL A 68 -15.61 4.62 14.99
C VAL A 68 -16.50 3.60 15.67
N ASP A 69 -17.60 4.04 16.27
CA ASP A 69 -18.61 3.17 16.89
C ASP A 69 -19.99 3.68 16.48
N THR A 70 -20.73 2.84 15.78
CA THR A 70 -22.04 3.19 15.20
C THR A 70 -23.18 2.52 15.95
N PRO A 71 -24.41 3.06 15.89
CA PRO A 71 -25.56 2.43 16.53
C PRO A 71 -25.70 0.97 16.11
N GLU A 72 -26.12 0.11 17.02
CA GLU A 72 -26.40 -1.29 16.73
C GLU A 72 -27.69 -1.45 15.91
N SER A 73 -27.91 -2.61 15.28
CA SER A 73 -29.05 -2.86 14.36
C SER A 73 -30.45 -2.59 14.93
N ASN A 74 -30.59 -2.57 16.26
CA ASN A 74 -31.84 -2.31 16.98
C ASN A 74 -31.92 -0.88 17.55
N GLU A 75 -30.95 -0.02 17.24
CA GLU A 75 -30.86 1.34 17.74
C GLU A 75 -31.25 2.37 16.67
N PRO A 76 -31.74 3.55 17.08
CA PRO A 76 -32.01 4.63 16.13
C PRO A 76 -30.75 5.00 15.34
N CYS A 77 -30.94 5.34 14.07
CA CYS A 77 -29.89 5.79 13.16
C CYS A 77 -28.93 4.70 12.62
N PHE A 78 -29.18 3.41 12.85
CA PHE A 78 -28.41 2.31 12.27
C PHE A 78 -28.40 2.35 10.73
N ASP A 79 -29.59 2.49 10.11
CA ASP A 79 -29.72 2.49 8.66
C ASP A 79 -29.04 3.71 8.04
N GLU A 80 -29.14 4.86 8.69
CA GLU A 80 -28.50 6.11 8.28
C GLU A 80 -26.98 6.04 8.38
N ALA A 81 -26.44 5.45 9.45
CA ALA A 81 -25.00 5.24 9.60
C ALA A 81 -24.47 4.29 8.51
N THR A 82 -25.18 3.19 8.27
CA THR A 82 -24.85 2.22 7.22
C THR A 82 -24.90 2.87 5.83
N ALA A 83 -25.94 3.66 5.53
CA ALA A 83 -26.08 4.36 4.27
C ALA A 83 -25.02 5.45 4.08
N ALA A 84 -24.61 6.13 5.15
CA ALA A 84 -23.54 7.13 5.10
C ALA A 84 -22.19 6.47 4.79
N ASN A 85 -21.86 5.36 5.47
CA ASN A 85 -20.65 4.60 5.19
C ASN A 85 -20.66 4.10 3.73
N ALA A 86 -21.78 3.52 3.29
CA ALA A 86 -21.91 3.02 1.93
C ALA A 86 -21.69 4.09 0.85
N GLN A 87 -22.14 5.33 1.08
CA GLN A 87 -21.90 6.44 0.15
C GLN A 87 -20.41 6.79 0.02
N LEU A 88 -19.61 6.53 1.07
CA LEU A 88 -18.19 6.85 1.09
C LEU A 88 -17.34 5.74 0.49
N VAL A 89 -17.66 4.47 0.77
CA VAL A 89 -16.71 3.36 0.52
C VAL A 89 -17.22 2.26 -0.42
N ALA A 90 -18.52 2.18 -0.71
CA ALA A 90 -19.02 1.07 -1.52
C ALA A 90 -18.38 1.05 -2.92
N GLY A 91 -17.76 -0.08 -3.28
CA GLY A 91 -17.09 -0.26 -4.56
C GLY A 91 -15.86 0.63 -4.76
N GLN A 92 -15.26 1.13 -3.69
CA GLN A 92 -14.03 1.93 -3.74
C GLN A 92 -12.79 1.09 -3.43
N ASN A 93 -11.65 1.52 -3.96
CA ASN A 93 -10.35 1.11 -3.43
C ASN A 93 -10.06 1.89 -2.16
N VAL A 94 -9.62 1.19 -1.13
CA VAL A 94 -9.31 1.74 0.19
C VAL A 94 -7.88 1.39 0.59
N THR A 95 -7.25 2.31 1.31
CA THR A 95 -6.01 2.05 2.04
C THR A 95 -6.37 1.70 3.48
N LEU A 96 -5.91 0.54 3.93
CA LEU A 96 -6.14 -0.03 5.25
C LEU A 96 -4.89 0.13 6.11
N VAL A 97 -4.98 0.92 7.17
CA VAL A 97 -3.86 1.18 8.08
C VAL A 97 -4.09 0.44 9.40
N ARG A 98 -3.20 -0.49 9.73
CA ARG A 98 -3.21 -1.22 11.00
C ARG A 98 -2.60 -0.35 12.10
N ASP A 99 -3.16 -0.44 13.31
CA ASP A 99 -2.55 0.11 14.53
C ASP A 99 -1.70 -0.98 15.25
N VAL A 100 -1.77 -1.05 16.58
CA VAL A 100 -1.08 -2.07 17.38
C VAL A 100 -1.68 -3.46 17.16
N SER A 101 -3.00 -3.59 17.35
CA SER A 101 -3.73 -4.86 17.22
C SER A 101 -4.11 -5.13 15.77
N ASP A 102 -3.95 -6.37 15.32
CA ASP A 102 -4.30 -6.76 13.95
C ASP A 102 -5.78 -7.17 13.82
N THR A 103 -6.26 -7.98 14.75
CA THR A 103 -7.62 -8.51 14.78
C THR A 103 -8.27 -8.35 16.15
N ASP A 104 -9.60 -8.34 16.16
CA ASP A 104 -10.37 -8.51 17.39
C ASP A 104 -10.64 -9.99 17.73
N GLN A 105 -11.34 -10.23 18.84
CA GLN A 105 -11.68 -11.57 19.31
C GLN A 105 -12.57 -12.37 18.36
N PHE A 106 -13.20 -11.72 17.37
CA PHE A 106 -14.06 -12.34 16.37
C PHE A 106 -13.30 -12.60 15.05
N GLY A 107 -12.03 -12.24 14.98
CA GLY A 107 -11.20 -12.40 13.79
C GLY A 107 -11.40 -11.32 12.73
N ARG A 108 -12.08 -10.20 13.06
CA ARG A 108 -12.19 -9.06 12.15
C ARG A 108 -10.87 -8.29 12.15
N LEU A 109 -10.40 -7.85 11.00
CA LEU A 109 -9.25 -6.95 10.90
C LEU A 109 -9.61 -5.60 11.52
N LEU A 110 -8.71 -5.04 12.31
CA LEU A 110 -8.82 -3.69 12.87
C LEU A 110 -8.01 -2.73 12.02
N ARG A 111 -8.67 -1.77 11.36
CA ARG A 111 -8.02 -0.83 10.45
C ARG A 111 -8.59 0.58 10.57
N TYR A 112 -7.76 1.59 10.37
CA TYR A 112 -8.21 2.89 9.88
C TYR A 112 -8.41 2.78 8.36
N VAL A 113 -9.54 3.27 7.85
CA VAL A 113 -9.92 3.13 6.45
C VAL A 113 -9.81 4.48 5.75
N TYR A 114 -9.14 4.50 4.61
CA TYR A 114 -8.98 5.70 3.80
C TYR A 114 -9.45 5.48 2.38
N VAL A 115 -10.17 6.46 1.82
CA VAL A 115 -10.44 6.56 0.38
C VAL A 115 -9.54 7.66 -0.17
N GLY A 116 -8.51 7.26 -0.91
CA GLY A 116 -7.43 8.18 -1.31
C GLY A 116 -6.69 8.73 -0.10
N THR A 117 -6.88 10.02 0.20
CA THR A 117 -6.27 10.69 1.37
C THR A 117 -7.29 11.06 2.45
N VAL A 118 -8.56 10.69 2.27
CA VAL A 118 -9.64 10.99 3.20
C VAL A 118 -9.81 9.83 4.15
N PHE A 119 -9.70 10.10 5.45
CA PHE A 119 -10.12 9.15 6.48
C PHE A 119 -11.64 9.06 6.48
N VAL A 120 -12.14 7.83 6.42
CA VAL A 120 -13.58 7.51 6.41
C VAL A 120 -13.95 6.94 7.78
#